data_AF-U5QLS1-F1
#
_entry.id   AF-U5QLS1-F1
#
_cell.length_a   1.000
_cell.length_b   1.000
_cell.length_c   1.000
_cell.angle_alpha   90.00
_cell.angle_beta   90.00
_cell.angle_gamma   90.00
#
_symmetry.space_group_name_H-M   'P 1'
#
loop_
_entity.id
_entity.type
_entity.pdbx_description
1 polymer ?
#
loop_
_entity_poly.entity_id
_entity_poly.type
_entity_poly.pdbx_seq_one_letter_code
_entity_poly.pdbx_strand_id
1 'polypeptide(L)'
;MLYLKARPLNLEQLSRYAECSKDDCREALLELLDDYARRDSALEIADTAGGYALQLRPPLQDLIQRLVPTDIGIGAQRTLALIALKGPLPQSELVELRGSGAYDQVRDLVQKGFISRQVEGRSYKLRVTEKFYQYFAIEDVQDLVR
;
A
#
# COMPACT_ATOMS: atom_id res chain seq x y z
N MET A 1 -4.05 -4.41 -16.53
CA MET A 1 -3.33 -3.23 -15.99
C MET A 1 -3.58 -3.05 -14.51
N LEU A 2 -4.84 -2.98 -14.06
CA LEU A 2 -5.20 -2.88 -12.63
C LEU A 2 -4.53 -3.97 -11.77
N TYR A 3 -4.62 -5.24 -12.18
CA TYR A 3 -3.94 -6.36 -11.52
C TYR A 3 -2.41 -6.17 -11.39
N LEU A 4 -1.74 -5.72 -12.46
CA LEU A 4 -0.29 -5.57 -12.48
C LEU A 4 0.20 -4.37 -11.66
N LYS A 5 -0.61 -3.31 -11.55
CA LYS A 5 -0.23 -2.09 -10.83
C LYS A 5 -0.47 -2.18 -9.33
N ALA A 6 -1.39 -3.04 -8.88
CA ALA A 6 -1.69 -3.29 -7.47
C ALA A 6 -1.88 -2.01 -6.63
N ARG A 7 -2.38 -0.95 -7.27
CA ARG A 7 -2.68 0.36 -6.69
C ARG A 7 -3.74 1.07 -7.57
N PRO A 8 -4.46 2.08 -7.04
CA PRO A 8 -5.43 2.84 -7.81
C PRO A 8 -4.81 3.48 -9.06
N LEU A 9 -5.54 3.42 -10.16
CA LEU A 9 -5.23 4.10 -11.41
C LEU A 9 -6.38 5.02 -11.78
N ASN A 10 -6.08 6.29 -12.05
CA ASN A 10 -7.08 7.21 -12.56
C ASN A 10 -7.34 7.00 -14.06
N LEU A 11 -8.44 7.56 -14.56
CA LEU A 11 -8.88 7.38 -15.95
C LEU A 11 -7.83 7.85 -16.98
N GLU A 12 -7.03 8.87 -16.65
CA GLU A 12 -5.97 9.36 -17.53
C GLU A 12 -4.80 8.38 -17.65
N GLN A 13 -4.42 7.74 -16.54
CA GLN A 13 -3.41 6.69 -16.56
C GLN A 13 -3.93 5.47 -17.32
N LEU A 14 -5.19 5.08 -17.10
CA LEU A 14 -5.82 3.96 -17.80
C LEU A 14 -5.87 4.19 -19.31
N SER A 15 -6.37 5.36 -19.76
CA SER A 15 -6.47 5.67 -21.19
C SER A 15 -5.10 5.71 -21.85
N ARG A 16 -4.09 6.26 -21.15
CA ARG A 16 -2.70 6.29 -21.62
C ARG A 16 -2.10 4.90 -21.78
N TYR A 17 -2.35 3.99 -20.82
CA TYR A 17 -1.84 2.62 -20.91
C TYR A 17 -2.59 1.77 -21.94
N ALA A 18 -3.87 2.04 -22.14
CA ALA A 18 -4.71 1.36 -23.13
C ALA A 18 -4.60 1.95 -24.55
N GLU A 19 -3.86 3.05 -24.70
CA GLU A 19 -3.65 3.74 -25.98
C GLU A 19 -4.96 4.10 -26.69
N CYS A 20 -5.97 4.50 -25.90
CA CYS A 20 -7.31 4.85 -26.38
C CYS A 20 -7.77 6.22 -25.86
N SER A 21 -8.92 6.69 -26.35
CA SER A 21 -9.51 7.93 -25.87
C SER A 21 -10.00 7.79 -24.42
N LYS A 22 -10.13 8.91 -23.69
CA LYS A 22 -10.67 8.90 -22.33
C LYS A 22 -12.13 8.41 -22.29
N ASP A 23 -12.89 8.63 -23.37
CA ASP A 23 -14.29 8.22 -23.45
C ASP A 23 -14.41 6.71 -23.69
N ASP A 24 -13.67 6.16 -24.65
CA ASP A 24 -13.63 4.70 -24.87
C ASP A 24 -13.13 3.97 -23.62
N CYS A 25 -12.12 4.54 -22.95
CA CYS A 25 -11.59 3.98 -21.70
C CYS A 25 -12.64 3.98 -20.58
N ARG A 26 -13.47 5.03 -20.50
CA ARG A 26 -14.53 5.13 -19.50
C ARG A 26 -15.62 4.11 -19.76
N GLU A 27 -16.05 3.94 -21.00
CA GLU A 27 -17.07 2.95 -21.37
C GLU A 27 -16.60 1.53 -21.06
N ALA A 28 -15.38 1.17 -21.46
CA ALA A 28 -14.78 -0.13 -21.16
C ALA A 28 -14.61 -0.36 -19.65
N LEU A 29 -14.28 0.69 -18.88
CA LEU A 29 -14.18 0.60 -17.43
C LEU A 29 -15.54 0.36 -16.77
N LEU A 30 -16.61 1.01 -17.24
CA LEU A 30 -17.97 0.79 -16.74
C LEU A 30 -18.45 -0.63 -17.02
N GLU A 31 -18.19 -1.16 -18.22
CA GLU A 31 -18.48 -2.55 -18.55
C GLU A 31 -17.72 -3.52 -17.64
N LEU A 32 -16.44 -3.25 -17.38
CA LEU A 32 -15.60 -4.05 -16.51
C LEU A 32 -16.07 -4.02 -15.05
N LEU A 33 -16.50 -2.85 -14.56
CA LEU A 33 -17.07 -2.69 -13.22
C LEU A 33 -18.33 -3.54 -13.06
N ASP A 34 -19.23 -3.49 -14.03
CA ASP A 34 -20.49 -4.25 -14.01
C ASP A 34 -20.26 -5.76 -14.14
N ASP A 35 -19.31 -6.20 -14.96
CA ASP A 35 -18.88 -7.59 -15.04
C ASP A 35 -18.31 -8.10 -13.71
N TYR A 36 -17.41 -7.35 -13.05
CA TYR A 36 -16.90 -7.72 -11.72
C TYR A 36 -17.97 -7.65 -10.62
N ALA A 37 -18.94 -6.75 -10.71
CA ALA A 37 -20.04 -6.66 -9.77
C ALA A 37 -20.96 -7.90 -9.85
N ARG A 38 -21.23 -8.39 -11.06
CA ARG A 38 -22.10 -9.56 -11.30
C ARG A 38 -21.40 -10.91 -11.11
N ARG A 39 -20.07 -10.94 -11.13
CA ARG A 39 -19.29 -12.15 -10.90
C ARG A 39 -19.30 -12.56 -9.42
N ASP A 40 -19.57 -13.85 -9.19
CA ASP A 40 -19.29 -14.52 -7.92
C ASP A 40 -17.78 -14.82 -7.78
N SER A 41 -17.02 -13.73 -7.65
CA SER A 41 -15.55 -13.69 -7.61
C SER A 41 -15.07 -13.14 -6.28
N ALA A 42 -13.90 -13.58 -5.82
CA ALA A 42 -13.24 -13.03 -4.63
C ALA A 42 -12.74 -11.57 -4.82
N LEU A 43 -12.62 -11.12 -6.06
CA LEU A 43 -12.11 -9.80 -6.43
C LEU A 43 -13.24 -8.88 -6.90
N GLU A 44 -13.03 -7.59 -6.69
CA GLU A 44 -13.85 -6.48 -7.18
C GLU A 44 -12.97 -5.35 -7.71
N ILE A 45 -13.55 -4.48 -8.53
CA ILE A 45 -12.93 -3.21 -8.89
C ILE A 45 -13.55 -2.13 -8.01
N ALA A 46 -12.72 -1.51 -7.17
CA ALA A 46 -13.13 -0.44 -6.27
C ALA A 46 -12.92 0.92 -6.90
N ASP A 47 -13.86 1.83 -6.64
CA ASP A 47 -13.73 3.26 -6.91
C ASP A 47 -13.25 3.95 -5.62
N THR A 48 -12.05 4.52 -5.66
CA THR A 48 -11.37 5.12 -4.52
C THR A 48 -11.00 6.58 -4.81
N ALA A 49 -10.52 7.31 -3.79
CA ALA A 49 -10.09 8.70 -4.00
C ALA A 49 -8.90 8.79 -4.97
N GLY A 50 -8.05 7.76 -5.02
CA GLY A 50 -6.93 7.62 -5.95
C GLY A 50 -7.30 7.13 -7.36
N GLY A 51 -8.53 6.66 -7.59
CA GLY A 51 -9.00 6.11 -8.86
C GLY A 51 -9.51 4.67 -8.73
N TYR A 52 -9.29 3.85 -9.75
CA TYR A 52 -9.83 2.49 -9.80
C TYR A 52 -8.77 1.45 -9.44
N ALA A 53 -9.10 0.51 -8.55
CA ALA A 53 -8.19 -0.55 -8.11
C ALA A 53 -8.87 -1.92 -8.15
N LEU A 54 -8.13 -2.95 -8.56
CA LEU A 54 -8.58 -4.34 -8.39
C LEU A 54 -8.17 -4.81 -7.00
N GLN A 55 -9.16 -5.17 -6.17
CA GLN A 55 -8.92 -5.57 -4.78
C GLN A 55 -9.75 -6.80 -4.40
N LEU A 56 -9.45 -7.36 -3.22
CA LEU A 56 -10.25 -8.42 -2.63
C LEU A 56 -11.54 -7.84 -2.04
N ARG A 57 -12.66 -8.54 -2.22
CA ARG A 57 -13.93 -8.15 -1.62
C ARG A 57 -13.82 -8.07 -0.09
N PRO A 58 -14.45 -7.06 0.55
CA PRO A 58 -14.36 -6.85 2.00
C PRO A 58 -14.64 -8.11 2.85
N PRO A 59 -15.65 -8.96 2.55
CA PRO A 59 -15.93 -10.16 3.35
C PRO A 59 -14.79 -11.18 3.40
N LEU A 60 -13.83 -11.11 2.47
CA LEU A 60 -12.68 -12.03 2.41
C LEU A 60 -11.41 -11.44 3.06
N GLN A 61 -11.42 -10.18 3.51
CA GLN A 61 -10.26 -9.59 4.17
C GLN A 61 -9.93 -10.30 5.50
N ASP A 62 -10.95 -10.70 6.27
CA ASP A 62 -10.79 -11.50 7.50
C ASP A 62 -10.17 -12.89 7.21
N LEU A 63 -10.41 -13.44 6.03
CA LEU A 63 -9.79 -14.70 5.62
C LEU A 63 -8.29 -14.49 5.35
N ILE A 64 -7.89 -13.37 4.74
CA ILE A 64 -6.48 -13.04 4.54
C ILE A 64 -5.74 -12.87 5.86
N GLN A 65 -6.32 -12.18 6.84
CA GLN A 65 -5.67 -12.03 8.15
C GLN A 65 -5.41 -13.37 8.85
N ARG A 66 -6.27 -14.37 8.60
CA ARG A 66 -6.10 -15.74 9.11
C ARG A 66 -5.12 -16.59 8.30
N LEU A 67 -5.08 -16.43 6.98
CA LEU A 67 -4.24 -17.22 6.07
C LEU A 67 -2.83 -16.67 5.91
N VAL A 68 -2.65 -15.36 6.04
CA VAL A 68 -1.37 -14.65 5.96
C VAL A 68 -1.19 -13.84 7.25
N PRO A 69 -0.96 -14.49 8.39
CA PRO A 69 -0.75 -13.79 9.64
C PRO A 69 0.48 -12.87 9.52
N THR A 70 0.31 -11.61 9.92
CA THR A 70 1.41 -10.65 9.95
C THR A 70 2.49 -11.09 10.94
N ASP A 71 3.61 -11.59 10.44
CA ASP A 71 4.83 -11.79 11.25
C ASP A 71 5.54 -10.45 11.57
N ILE A 72 4.82 -9.37 11.85
CA ILE A 72 5.44 -8.12 12.34
C ILE A 72 5.19 -8.07 13.84
N GLY A 73 6.25 -8.30 14.63
CA GLY A 73 6.17 -8.19 16.08
C GLY A 73 5.74 -6.78 16.51
N ILE A 74 5.11 -6.67 17.69
CA ILE A 74 4.56 -5.42 18.24
C ILE A 74 5.59 -4.27 18.24
N GLY A 75 6.85 -4.57 18.55
CA GLY A 75 7.94 -3.60 18.51
C GLY A 75 8.18 -3.02 17.11
N ALA A 76 8.18 -3.89 16.09
CA ALA A 76 8.33 -3.51 14.70
C ALA A 76 7.09 -2.79 14.16
N GLN A 77 5.87 -3.17 14.56
CA GLN A 77 4.65 -2.44 14.19
C GLN A 77 4.68 -0.98 14.67
N ARG A 78 5.07 -0.77 15.93
CA ARG A 78 5.18 0.59 16.49
C ARG A 78 6.25 1.43 15.79
N THR A 79 7.37 0.81 15.41
CA THR A 79 8.44 1.48 14.65
C THR A 79 7.98 1.78 13.22
N LEU A 80 7.27 0.85 12.57
CA LEU A 80 6.67 1.04 11.25
C LEU A 80 5.66 2.20 11.26
N ALA A 81 4.78 2.25 12.26
CA ALA A 81 3.80 3.33 12.42
C ALA A 81 4.48 4.70 12.58
N LEU A 82 5.57 4.77 13.35
CA LEU A 82 6.32 6.01 13.52
C LEU A 82 6.97 6.47 12.20
N ILE A 83 7.54 5.54 11.42
CA ILE A 83 8.10 5.83 10.09
C ILE A 83 6.99 6.28 9.13
N ALA A 84 5.80 5.67 9.18
CA ALA A 84 4.67 6.08 8.35
C ALA A 84 4.25 7.52 8.68
N LEU A 85 4.02 7.82 9.96
CA LEU A 85 3.48 9.11 10.42
C LEU A 85 4.47 10.28 10.34
N LYS A 86 5.77 10.04 10.54
CA LYS A 86 6.80 11.09 10.57
C LYS A 86 7.77 11.04 9.39
N GLY A 87 7.71 10.02 8.55
CA GLY A 87 8.64 9.85 7.44
C GLY A 87 8.38 10.82 6.29
N PRO A 88 9.38 11.06 5.42
CA PRO A 88 10.72 10.43 5.43
C PRO A 88 11.64 11.02 6.51
N LEU A 89 12.26 10.18 7.35
CA LEU A 89 13.12 10.61 8.47
C LEU A 89 14.47 9.88 8.52
N PRO A 90 15.53 10.48 9.09
CA PRO A 90 16.81 9.80 9.33
C PRO A 90 16.66 8.60 10.28
N GLN A 91 17.42 7.53 10.02
CA GLN A 91 17.44 6.36 10.90
C GLN A 91 17.98 6.72 12.31
N SER A 92 18.90 7.67 12.42
CA SER A 92 19.40 8.17 13.71
C SER A 92 18.28 8.80 14.54
N GLU A 93 17.46 9.66 13.93
CA GLU A 93 16.30 10.29 14.58
C GLU A 93 15.29 9.24 15.04
N LEU A 94 15.02 8.23 14.21
CA LEU A 94 14.14 7.12 14.60
C LEU A 94 14.66 6.37 15.84
N VAL A 95 15.97 6.12 15.90
CA VAL A 95 16.61 5.43 17.02
C VAL A 95 16.55 6.28 18.30
N GLU A 96 16.72 7.60 18.20
CA GLU A 96 16.54 8.51 19.34
C GLU A 96 15.11 8.45 19.90
N LEU A 97 14.10 8.37 19.02
CA LEU A 97 12.69 8.31 19.42
C LEU A 97 12.25 6.93 19.97
N ARG A 98 12.87 5.83 19.52
CA ARG A 98 12.43 4.45 19.81
C ARG A 98 13.38 3.65 20.70
N GLY A 99 14.61 4.12 20.88
CA GLY A 99 15.69 3.40 21.54
C GLY A 99 16.42 2.42 20.62
N SER A 100 17.46 1.78 21.17
CA SER A 100 18.39 0.92 20.42
C SER A 100 17.74 -0.28 19.71
N GLY A 101 16.61 -0.78 20.20
CA GLY A 101 15.85 -1.85 19.56
C GLY A 101 15.31 -1.49 18.16
N ALA A 102 15.29 -0.21 17.80
CA ALA A 102 14.89 0.24 16.48
C ALA A 102 15.81 -0.27 15.36
N TYR A 103 17.08 -0.55 15.62
CA TYR A 103 18.00 -1.07 14.60
C TYR A 103 17.55 -2.43 14.05
N ASP A 104 17.24 -3.39 14.93
CA ASP A 104 16.81 -4.73 14.53
C ASP A 104 15.43 -4.68 13.87
N GLN A 105 14.53 -3.83 14.37
CA GLN A 105 13.20 -3.63 13.79
C GLN A 105 13.27 -3.02 12.40
N VAL A 106 14.14 -2.02 12.18
CA VAL A 106 14.37 -1.46 10.84
C VAL A 106 14.94 -2.53 9.91
N ARG A 107 15.90 -3.35 10.36
CA ARG A 107 16.43 -4.44 9.53
C ARG A 107 15.32 -5.42 9.11
N ASP A 108 14.49 -5.85 10.05
CA ASP A 108 13.37 -6.75 9.79
C ASP A 108 12.33 -6.14 8.84
N LEU A 109 11.94 -4.89 9.07
CA LEU A 109 10.98 -4.17 8.21
C LEU A 109 11.51 -3.93 6.80
N VAL A 110 12.82 -3.68 6.63
CA VAL A 110 13.46 -3.60 5.30
C VAL A 110 13.43 -4.97 4.63
N GLN A 111 13.80 -6.04 5.35
CA GLN A 111 13.80 -7.40 4.81
C GLN A 111 12.40 -7.86 4.39
N LYS A 112 11.38 -7.52 5.18
CA LYS A 112 9.97 -7.75 4.84
C LYS A 112 9.43 -6.79 3.78
N GLY A 113 10.21 -5.78 3.36
CA GLY A 113 9.87 -4.85 2.30
C GLY A 113 8.86 -3.77 2.69
N PHE A 114 8.55 -3.57 3.97
CA PHE A 114 7.63 -2.53 4.45
C PHE A 114 8.23 -1.13 4.42
N ILE A 115 9.56 -1.04 4.56
CA ILE A 115 10.29 0.24 4.51
C ILE A 115 11.45 0.15 3.52
N SER A 116 11.74 1.27 2.87
CA SER A 116 12.94 1.43 2.05
C SER A 116 13.95 2.32 2.77
N ARG A 117 15.23 1.98 2.62
CA ARG A 117 16.36 2.71 3.18
C ARG A 117 17.16 3.38 2.05
N GLN A 118 17.16 4.71 2.00
CA GLN A 118 17.89 5.48 0.99
C GLN A 118 19.10 6.15 1.63
N VAL A 119 20.26 6.09 0.96
CA VAL A 119 21.49 6.77 1.43
C VAL A 119 21.32 8.27 1.28
N GLU A 120 21.57 9.02 2.35
CA GLU A 120 21.59 10.48 2.37
C GLU A 120 22.88 10.94 3.06
N GLY A 121 23.92 11.18 2.24
CA GLY A 121 25.27 11.49 2.72
C GLY A 121 25.89 10.32 3.49
N ARG A 122 26.12 10.53 4.80
CA ARG A 122 26.66 9.51 5.72
C ARG A 122 25.57 8.78 6.52
N SER A 123 24.30 9.11 6.28
CA SER A 123 23.15 8.56 6.99
C SER A 123 22.19 7.85 6.04
N TYR A 124 21.11 7.32 6.60
CA TYR A 124 20.03 6.69 5.88
C TYR A 124 18.71 7.39 6.18
N LYS A 125 17.94 7.66 5.14
CA LYS A 125 16.55 8.13 5.22
C LYS A 125 15.60 6.94 5.06
N LEU A 126 14.62 6.85 5.95
CA LEU A 126 13.63 5.78 5.99
C LEU A 126 12.29 6.31 5.50
N ARG A 127 11.62 5.53 4.65
CA ARG A 127 10.20 5.76 4.26
C ARG A 127 9.47 4.43 4.12
N VAL A 128 8.15 4.45 4.29
CA VAL A 128 7.29 3.31 3.95
C VAL A 128 7.28 3.06 2.44
N THR A 129 7.14 1.80 2.05
CA THR A 129 7.02 1.38 0.64
C THR A 129 5.56 1.24 0.23
N GLU A 130 5.31 0.94 -1.05
CA GLU A 130 3.98 0.58 -1.54
C GLU A 130 3.36 -0.60 -0.77
N LYS A 131 4.19 -1.57 -0.36
CA LYS A 131 3.73 -2.74 0.39
C LYS A 131 3.02 -2.35 1.68
N PHE A 132 3.42 -1.26 2.32
CA PHE A 132 2.75 -0.76 3.52
C PHE A 132 1.28 -0.41 3.23
N TYR A 133 1.03 0.43 2.23
CA TYR A 133 -0.32 0.85 1.85
C TYR A 133 -1.20 -0.33 1.43
N GLN A 134 -0.65 -1.24 0.63
CA GLN A 134 -1.32 -2.47 0.22
C GLN A 134 -1.66 -3.37 1.42
N TYR A 135 -0.74 -3.49 2.37
CA TYR A 135 -0.91 -4.34 3.54
C TYR A 135 -1.98 -3.81 4.49
N PHE A 136 -2.00 -2.51 4.73
CA PHE A 136 -2.95 -1.86 5.62
C PHE A 136 -4.23 -1.42 4.92
N ALA A 137 -4.35 -1.65 3.60
CA ALA A 137 -5.49 -1.24 2.77
C ALA A 137 -5.86 0.25 2.92
N ILE A 138 -4.85 1.11 2.96
CA ILE A 138 -4.99 2.57 3.07
C ILE A 138 -4.35 3.27 1.88
N GLU A 139 -4.91 4.41 1.50
CA GLU A 139 -4.38 5.22 0.39
C GLU A 139 -3.41 6.29 0.89
N ASP A 140 -3.67 6.83 2.08
CA ASP A 140 -2.84 7.81 2.73
C ASP A 140 -2.52 7.38 4.17
N VAL A 141 -1.35 7.79 4.66
CA VAL A 141 -0.94 7.60 6.06
C VAL A 141 -1.94 8.26 7.02
N GLN A 142 -2.62 9.34 6.62
CA GLN A 142 -3.67 9.98 7.43
C GLN A 142 -4.84 9.04 7.76
N ASP A 143 -5.07 8.00 6.98
CA ASP A 143 -6.12 7.01 7.25
C ASP A 143 -5.79 6.11 8.45
N LEU A 144 -4.54 6.08 8.93
CA LEU A 144 -4.15 5.34 10.14
C LEU A 144 -4.73 5.91 11.45
N VAL A 145 -5.14 7.17 11.44
CA VAL A 145 -5.52 7.93 12.65
C VAL A 145 -7.03 8.17 12.73
N ARG A 146 -7.81 7.60 11.80
CA ARG A 146 -9.27 7.67 11.79
C ARG A 146 -9.92 6.58 12.64
#